data_AF-A0A2U1ABX1-F1
#
_entry.id   AF-A0A2U1ABX1-F1
#
_cell.length_a   1.000
_cell.length_b   1.000
_cell.length_c   1.000
_cell.angle_alpha   90.00
_cell.angle_beta   90.00
_cell.angle_gamma   90.00
#
_symmetry.space_group_name_H-M   'P 1'
#
loop_
_entity.id
_entity.type
_entity.pdbx_description
1 polymer ?
#
loop_
_entity_poly.entity_id
_entity_poly.type
_entity_poly.pdbx_seq_one_letter_code
_entity_poly.pdbx_strand_id
1 'polypeptide(L)'
;MTAEKSNQYYAKLQDIYEQTPVLIDIHSLLVTPSGISNDSPRRLLAAWGQNLISFLLLEITRKYPVLNMDMLSGKENEYLQKVSSFIESHIDSKSLFFNPHGLVDDSLVNEKLKEFPNPAPTGDEELIMIYQFIPRIASAISLPETVQWRFLYQLSVEWQQQLVLGKFLLFPRQATRELLETFMKGYQNKRQRHHWNAIRWGAEYNRYYQSYLAQGYTDMAARGKARRQFVTSHPYPKTAAELLEDQEYPGTTAAAMRRYHTAFLAAKSSSDVTEELIRK
;
A
#
# COMPACT_ATOMS: atom_id res chain seq x y z
N MET A 1 -37.54 -19.58 -21.98
CA MET A 1 -36.20 -19.60 -22.60
C MET A 1 -36.07 -20.96 -23.29
N THR A 2 -35.91 -21.02 -24.61
CA THR A 2 -35.82 -22.29 -25.35
C THR A 2 -34.48 -22.97 -25.10
N ALA A 3 -34.45 -24.31 -25.13
CA ALA A 3 -33.25 -25.12 -24.87
C ALA A 3 -32.05 -24.73 -25.77
N GLU A 4 -32.31 -24.26 -26.99
CA GLU A 4 -31.29 -23.73 -27.92
C GLU A 4 -30.57 -22.48 -27.41
N LYS A 5 -31.29 -21.56 -26.75
CA LYS A 5 -30.64 -20.38 -26.13
C LYS A 5 -29.78 -20.80 -24.95
N SER A 6 -30.22 -21.77 -24.15
CA SER A 6 -29.45 -22.31 -23.04
C SER A 6 -28.15 -22.99 -23.52
N ASN A 7 -28.22 -23.75 -24.62
CA ASN A 7 -27.04 -24.38 -25.22
C ASN A 7 -26.06 -23.37 -25.82
N GLN A 8 -26.53 -22.25 -26.38
CA GLN A 8 -25.63 -21.16 -26.83
C GLN A 8 -24.89 -20.49 -25.68
N TYR A 9 -25.55 -20.28 -24.54
CA TYR A 9 -24.88 -19.74 -23.35
C TYR A 9 -23.88 -20.75 -22.77
N TYR A 10 -24.23 -22.04 -22.76
CA TYR A 10 -23.33 -23.10 -22.31
C TYR A 10 -22.10 -23.24 -23.21
N ALA A 11 -22.29 -23.22 -24.54
CA ALA A 11 -21.18 -23.25 -25.50
C ALA A 11 -20.27 -22.03 -25.37
N LYS A 12 -20.82 -20.83 -25.14
CA LYS A 12 -20.02 -19.63 -24.85
C LYS A 12 -19.25 -19.74 -23.54
N LEU A 13 -19.86 -20.30 -22.50
CA LEU A 13 -19.18 -20.50 -21.21
C LEU A 13 -18.07 -21.55 -21.34
N GLN A 14 -18.28 -22.59 -22.14
CA GLN A 14 -17.30 -23.63 -22.40
C GLN A 14 -16.13 -23.12 -23.26
N ASP A 15 -16.40 -22.28 -24.27
CA ASP A 15 -15.37 -21.59 -25.06
C ASP A 15 -14.53 -20.62 -24.19
N ILE A 16 -15.16 -19.90 -23.26
CA ILE A 16 -14.45 -19.08 -22.25
C ILE A 16 -13.60 -19.96 -21.29
N TYR A 17 -14.08 -21.16 -20.96
CA TYR A 17 -13.38 -22.09 -20.06
C TYR A 17 -12.19 -22.78 -20.76
N GLU A 18 -12.36 -23.15 -22.04
CA GLU A 18 -11.34 -23.74 -22.91
C GLU A 18 -10.27 -22.73 -23.32
N GLN A 19 -10.58 -21.42 -23.29
CA GLN A 19 -9.60 -20.35 -23.47
C GLN A 19 -8.63 -20.17 -22.28
N THR A 20 -8.74 -20.95 -21.20
CA THR A 20 -7.94 -20.84 -19.97
C THR A 20 -7.89 -19.39 -19.47
N PRO A 21 -8.91 -18.90 -18.73
CA PRO A 21 -8.90 -17.53 -18.25
C PRO A 21 -7.65 -17.30 -17.37
N VAL A 22 -6.67 -16.58 -17.92
CA VAL A 22 -5.49 -16.13 -17.18
C VAL A 22 -5.96 -14.99 -16.29
N LEU A 23 -6.25 -15.27 -15.03
CA LEU A 23 -6.49 -14.23 -14.04
C LEU A 23 -5.13 -13.71 -13.57
N ILE A 24 -4.82 -12.49 -13.99
CA ILE A 24 -3.56 -11.83 -13.66
C ILE A 24 -3.72 -11.17 -12.28
N ASP A 25 -2.81 -11.45 -11.34
CA ASP A 25 -2.78 -10.76 -10.05
C ASP A 25 -2.58 -9.26 -10.26
N ILE A 26 -3.44 -8.43 -9.66
CA ILE A 26 -3.29 -6.98 -9.73
C ILE A 26 -1.94 -6.51 -9.18
N HIS A 27 -1.36 -7.23 -8.20
CA HIS A 27 -0.02 -6.94 -7.70
C HIS A 27 1.03 -7.15 -8.78
N SER A 28 0.90 -8.21 -9.59
CA SER A 28 1.84 -8.52 -10.68
C SER A 28 1.81 -7.46 -11.77
N LEU A 29 0.63 -6.89 -12.09
CA LEU A 29 0.46 -5.76 -12.99
C LEU A 29 1.04 -4.45 -12.46
N LEU A 30 0.99 -4.26 -11.13
CA LEU A 30 1.38 -3.04 -10.45
C LEU A 30 2.83 -3.08 -9.92
N VAL A 31 3.57 -4.17 -10.18
CA VAL A 31 5.01 -4.24 -9.85
C VAL A 31 5.78 -3.15 -10.59
N THR A 32 5.45 -2.91 -11.87
CA THR A 32 6.04 -1.84 -12.66
C THR A 32 5.49 -0.48 -12.20
N PRO A 33 6.34 0.46 -11.74
CA PRO A 33 5.88 1.74 -11.23
C PRO A 33 5.33 2.61 -12.37
N SER A 34 4.22 3.30 -12.11
CA SER A 34 3.70 4.34 -13.00
C SER A 34 4.57 5.60 -12.87
N GLY A 35 5.41 5.88 -13.86
CA GLY A 35 6.25 7.08 -13.86
C GLY A 35 5.43 8.37 -13.96
N ILE A 36 5.81 9.38 -13.19
CA ILE A 36 5.37 10.77 -13.31
C ILE A 36 6.49 11.53 -14.05
N SER A 37 6.15 12.60 -14.77
CA SER A 37 7.05 13.34 -15.68
C SER A 37 8.38 13.84 -15.06
N ASN A 38 8.52 13.84 -13.73
CA ASN A 38 9.69 14.36 -13.02
C ASN A 38 10.50 13.27 -12.29
N ASP A 39 10.20 11.99 -12.53
CA ASP A 39 10.86 10.90 -11.81
C ASP A 39 12.25 10.58 -12.34
N SER A 40 13.21 10.37 -11.44
CA SER A 40 14.51 9.82 -11.80
C SER A 40 14.38 8.31 -12.07
N PRO A 41 15.13 7.76 -13.03
CA PRO A 41 15.06 6.32 -13.32
C PRO A 41 15.58 5.48 -12.14
N ARG A 42 16.51 6.03 -11.36
CA ARG A 42 16.97 5.41 -10.11
C ARG A 42 15.83 5.23 -9.11
N ARG A 43 14.98 6.25 -8.93
CA ARG A 43 13.79 6.17 -8.07
C ARG A 43 12.81 5.12 -8.59
N LEU A 44 12.61 5.05 -9.90
CA LEU A 44 11.71 4.07 -10.52
C LEU A 44 12.25 2.64 -10.39
N LEU A 45 13.56 2.43 -10.56
CA LEU A 45 14.20 1.13 -10.31
C LEU A 45 14.04 0.69 -8.85
N ALA A 46 14.22 1.60 -7.90
CA ALA A 46 13.99 1.31 -6.49
C ALA A 46 12.50 1.00 -6.21
N ALA A 47 11.57 1.79 -6.73
CA ALA A 47 10.14 1.54 -6.56
C ALA A 47 9.72 0.18 -7.12
N TRP A 48 10.24 -0.17 -8.30
CA TRP A 48 10.05 -1.50 -8.86
C TRP A 48 10.62 -2.57 -7.94
N GLY A 49 11.89 -2.45 -7.53
CA GLY A 49 12.53 -3.41 -6.64
C GLY A 49 11.74 -3.66 -5.36
N GLN A 50 11.22 -2.61 -4.73
CA GLN A 50 10.33 -2.72 -3.57
C GLN A 50 9.04 -3.47 -3.89
N ASN A 51 8.34 -3.11 -4.97
CA ASN A 51 7.09 -3.79 -5.35
C ASN A 51 7.33 -5.25 -5.70
N LEU A 52 8.48 -5.57 -6.30
CA LEU A 52 8.87 -6.92 -6.69
C LEU A 52 9.20 -7.78 -5.47
N ILE A 53 9.96 -7.25 -4.50
CA ILE A 53 10.18 -7.92 -3.21
C ILE A 53 8.84 -8.19 -2.52
N SER A 54 7.96 -7.19 -2.47
CA SER A 54 6.64 -7.31 -1.84
C SER A 54 5.79 -8.38 -2.53
N PHE A 55 5.79 -8.40 -3.86
CA PHE A 55 5.06 -9.39 -4.65
C PHE A 55 5.66 -10.79 -4.47
N LEU A 56 6.98 -10.94 -4.46
CA LEU A 56 7.63 -12.22 -4.25
C LEU A 56 7.34 -12.78 -2.84
N LEU A 57 7.34 -11.93 -1.81
CA LEU A 57 6.94 -12.33 -0.45
C LEU A 57 5.48 -12.79 -0.41
N LEU A 58 4.57 -12.09 -1.10
CA LEU A 58 3.17 -12.51 -1.23
C LEU A 58 3.06 -13.90 -1.88
N GLU A 59 3.81 -14.14 -2.95
CA GLU A 59 3.81 -15.41 -3.67
C GLU A 59 4.41 -16.57 -2.84
N ILE A 60 5.45 -16.29 -2.05
CA ILE A 60 6.02 -17.23 -1.06
C ILE A 60 4.96 -17.55 0.00
N THR A 61 4.35 -16.54 0.63
CA THR A 61 3.28 -16.75 1.62
C THR A 61 2.06 -17.45 1.02
N ARG A 62 1.83 -17.36 -0.30
CA ARG A 62 0.76 -18.06 -1.02
C ARG A 62 1.07 -19.54 -1.26
N LYS A 63 2.30 -19.88 -1.61
CA LYS A 63 2.70 -21.26 -1.97
C LYS A 63 3.04 -22.12 -0.76
N TYR A 64 3.58 -21.51 0.30
CA TYR A 64 4.01 -22.22 1.51
C TYR A 64 3.09 -22.15 2.76
N PRO A 65 1.84 -21.63 2.76
CA PRO A 65 1.02 -21.52 3.97
C PRO A 65 0.37 -22.86 4.39
N VAL A 66 0.44 -23.90 3.54
CA VAL A 66 -0.28 -25.18 3.69
C VAL A 66 0.67 -26.37 3.92
N LEU A 67 1.97 -26.18 3.80
CA LEU A 67 2.93 -27.28 4.00
C LEU A 67 3.20 -27.45 5.49
N ASN A 68 2.88 -28.63 6.04
CA ASN A 68 3.54 -29.09 7.27
C ASN A 68 5.03 -28.88 7.05
N MET A 69 5.69 -28.12 7.92
CA MET A 69 7.13 -27.82 7.82
C MET A 69 7.98 -29.09 7.66
N ASP A 70 7.43 -30.24 8.06
CA ASP A 70 8.00 -31.58 7.95
C ASP A 70 8.07 -32.14 6.51
N MET A 71 7.37 -31.55 5.53
CA MET A 71 7.36 -32.00 4.12
C MET A 71 8.25 -31.17 3.19
N LEU A 72 8.89 -30.11 3.69
CA LEU A 72 9.81 -29.30 2.89
C LEU A 72 11.16 -30.01 2.74
N SER A 73 11.68 -30.07 1.51
CA SER A 73 13.04 -30.55 1.30
C SER A 73 14.04 -29.62 2.00
N GLY A 74 15.18 -30.15 2.46
CA GLY A 74 16.11 -29.39 3.30
C GLY A 74 16.55 -28.04 2.72
N LYS A 75 16.66 -27.92 1.39
CA LYS A 75 17.06 -26.67 0.71
C LYS A 75 15.93 -25.65 0.61
N GLU A 76 14.68 -26.08 0.46
CA GLU A 76 13.53 -25.18 0.45
C GLU A 76 13.27 -24.64 1.86
N ASN A 77 13.40 -25.49 2.88
CA ASN A 77 13.31 -25.06 4.26
C ASN A 77 14.43 -24.05 4.61
N GLU A 78 15.67 -24.30 4.17
CA GLU A 78 16.78 -23.35 4.35
C GLU A 78 16.50 -22.00 3.65
N TYR A 79 15.91 -22.02 2.46
CA TYR A 79 15.49 -20.80 1.77
C TYR A 79 14.41 -20.04 2.57
N LEU A 80 13.35 -20.73 3.02
CA LEU A 80 12.28 -20.10 3.79
C LEU A 80 12.78 -19.55 5.13
N GLN A 81 13.72 -20.22 5.79
CA GLN A 81 14.38 -19.70 6.99
C GLN A 81 15.12 -18.39 6.70
N LYS A 82 15.87 -18.33 5.59
CA LYS A 82 16.54 -17.08 5.16
C LYS A 82 15.53 -15.97 4.86
N VAL A 83 14.40 -16.30 4.23
CA VAL A 83 13.31 -15.34 3.98
C VAL A 83 12.68 -14.87 5.28
N SER A 84 12.44 -15.76 6.24
CA SER A 84 11.93 -15.39 7.57
C SER A 84 12.88 -14.44 8.30
N SER A 85 14.18 -14.77 8.34
CA SER A 85 15.20 -13.90 8.94
C SER A 85 15.30 -12.54 8.24
N PHE A 86 15.14 -12.51 6.91
CA PHE A 86 15.10 -11.26 6.15
C PHE A 86 13.87 -10.40 6.50
N ILE A 87 12.69 -11.02 6.66
CA ILE A 87 11.47 -10.30 7.06
C ILE A 87 11.65 -9.76 8.48
N GLU A 88 12.12 -10.58 9.42
CA GLU A 88 12.33 -10.19 10.81
C GLU A 88 13.32 -9.02 10.94
N SER A 89 14.41 -9.02 10.17
CA SER A 89 15.39 -7.92 10.20
C SER A 89 14.86 -6.61 9.60
N HIS A 90 13.75 -6.66 8.87
CA HIS A 90 13.19 -5.51 8.16
C HIS A 90 11.72 -5.23 8.48
N ILE A 91 11.14 -5.88 9.50
CA ILE A 91 9.69 -5.90 9.75
C ILE A 91 9.11 -4.51 10.03
N ASP A 92 9.89 -3.64 10.67
CA ASP A 92 9.51 -2.25 10.97
C ASP A 92 9.63 -1.31 9.76
N SER A 93 10.16 -1.82 8.64
CA SER A 93 10.44 -1.01 7.47
C SER A 93 9.24 -0.97 6.51
N LYS A 94 8.68 0.23 6.33
CA LYS A 94 7.58 0.48 5.37
C LYS A 94 7.90 0.06 3.93
N SER A 95 9.18 -0.13 3.60
CA SER A 95 9.61 -0.55 2.26
C SER A 95 9.53 -2.07 2.01
N LEU A 96 9.06 -2.88 2.96
CA LEU A 96 8.64 -4.26 2.68
C LEU A 96 7.20 -4.37 2.16
N PHE A 97 6.40 -3.31 2.31
CA PHE A 97 5.01 -3.32 1.89
C PHE A 97 4.87 -2.87 0.44
N PHE A 98 3.91 -3.49 -0.24
CA PHE A 98 3.53 -3.16 -1.60
C PHE A 98 3.07 -1.70 -1.69
N ASN A 99 3.74 -0.89 -2.51
CA ASN A 99 3.51 0.55 -2.56
C ASN A 99 3.66 1.10 -3.99
N PRO A 100 2.73 0.75 -4.90
CA PRO A 100 2.88 1.01 -6.33
C PRO A 100 2.85 2.50 -6.71
N HIS A 101 2.32 3.35 -5.82
CA HIS A 101 2.14 4.79 -6.06
C HIS A 101 2.84 5.67 -5.01
N GLY A 102 3.54 5.09 -4.05
CA GLY A 102 4.17 5.86 -2.99
C GLY A 102 5.58 6.31 -3.31
N LEU A 103 6.07 7.20 -2.46
CA LEU A 103 7.47 7.60 -2.45
C LEU A 103 8.32 6.49 -1.83
N VAL A 104 9.49 6.28 -2.40
CA VAL A 104 10.41 5.21 -2.05
C VAL A 104 11.77 5.81 -1.73
N ASP A 105 12.36 5.36 -0.62
CA ASP A 105 13.75 5.63 -0.29
C ASP A 105 14.63 4.69 -1.12
N ASP A 106 15.30 5.25 -2.12
CA ASP A 106 16.06 4.47 -3.10
C ASP A 106 17.32 3.83 -2.50
N SER A 107 17.89 4.42 -1.46
CA SER A 107 19.09 3.91 -0.79
C SER A 107 18.74 2.70 0.07
N LEU A 108 17.69 2.84 0.89
CA LEU A 108 17.19 1.74 1.72
C LEU A 108 16.73 0.54 0.88
N VAL A 109 16.02 0.79 -0.23
CA VAL A 109 15.57 -0.32 -1.09
C VAL A 109 16.73 -1.00 -1.80
N ASN A 110 17.76 -0.26 -2.20
CA ASN A 110 18.94 -0.86 -2.84
C ASN A 110 19.70 -1.80 -1.90
N GLU A 111 19.80 -1.48 -0.62
CA GLU A 111 20.38 -2.39 0.38
C GLU A 111 19.57 -3.68 0.47
N LYS A 112 18.24 -3.56 0.59
CA LYS A 112 17.34 -4.72 0.63
C LYS A 112 17.41 -5.62 -0.59
N LEU A 113 17.52 -5.05 -1.78
CA LEU A 113 17.64 -5.82 -3.02
C LEU A 113 18.90 -6.70 -3.01
N LYS A 114 19.97 -6.26 -2.35
CA LYS A 114 21.22 -7.02 -2.23
C LYS A 114 21.15 -8.09 -1.14
N GLU A 115 20.37 -7.83 -0.10
CA GLU A 115 20.21 -8.74 1.05
C GLU A 115 19.11 -9.80 0.83
N PHE A 116 18.21 -9.59 -0.13
CA PHE A 116 17.09 -10.51 -0.36
C PHE A 116 17.61 -11.93 -0.67
N PRO A 117 17.08 -12.97 0.01
CA PRO A 117 17.60 -14.32 -0.14
C PRO A 117 17.44 -14.89 -1.56
N ASN A 118 18.49 -15.56 -2.04
CA ASN A 118 18.43 -16.33 -3.29
C ASN A 118 17.50 -17.55 -3.12
N PRO A 119 16.59 -17.82 -4.07
CA PRO A 119 15.75 -19.02 -4.05
C PRO A 119 16.59 -20.28 -4.21
N ALA A 120 16.08 -21.39 -3.67
CA ALA A 120 16.69 -22.70 -3.86
C ALA A 120 16.68 -23.07 -5.36
N PRO A 121 17.77 -23.63 -5.93
CA PRO A 121 17.84 -23.97 -7.36
C PRO A 121 16.82 -25.02 -7.81
N THR A 122 16.29 -25.79 -6.87
CA THR A 122 15.25 -26.82 -7.07
C THR A 122 13.88 -26.37 -6.57
N GLY A 123 13.75 -25.11 -6.16
CA GLY A 123 12.50 -24.55 -5.68
C GLY A 123 11.52 -24.27 -6.81
N ASP A 124 10.40 -23.67 -6.44
CA ASP A 124 9.31 -23.34 -7.35
C ASP A 124 9.76 -22.45 -8.53
N GLU A 125 9.49 -22.92 -9.75
CA GLU A 125 9.91 -22.26 -11.00
C GLU A 125 9.35 -20.83 -11.14
N GLU A 126 8.14 -20.56 -10.64
CA GLU A 126 7.54 -19.21 -10.70
C GLU A 126 8.25 -18.26 -9.75
N LEU A 127 8.57 -18.71 -8.54
CA LEU A 127 9.34 -17.91 -7.58
C LEU A 127 10.75 -17.62 -8.09
N ILE A 128 11.40 -18.61 -8.69
CA ILE A 128 12.72 -18.43 -9.32
C ILE A 128 12.62 -17.41 -10.46
N MET A 129 11.61 -17.52 -11.33
CA MET A 129 11.40 -16.59 -12.44
C MET A 129 11.19 -15.15 -11.94
N ILE A 130 10.33 -14.93 -10.95
CA ILE A 130 10.10 -13.59 -10.37
C ILE A 130 11.39 -13.06 -9.73
N TYR A 131 12.12 -13.91 -9.00
CA TYR A 131 13.36 -13.54 -8.34
C TYR A 131 14.44 -13.05 -9.32
N GLN A 132 14.54 -13.60 -10.53
CA GLN A 132 15.57 -13.22 -11.51
C GLN A 132 15.59 -11.72 -11.85
N PHE A 133 14.48 -11.00 -11.63
CA PHE A 133 14.40 -9.55 -11.81
C PHE A 133 15.10 -8.76 -10.69
N ILE A 134 15.19 -9.29 -9.46
CA ILE A 134 15.81 -8.62 -8.30
C ILE A 134 17.29 -8.27 -8.51
N PRO A 135 18.20 -9.22 -8.80
CA PRO A 135 19.62 -8.91 -8.97
C PRO A 135 19.87 -8.01 -10.18
N ARG A 136 19.02 -8.11 -11.21
CA ARG A 136 19.07 -7.25 -12.40
C ARG A 136 18.76 -5.80 -12.04
N ILE A 137 17.69 -5.55 -11.29
CA ILE A 137 17.34 -4.21 -10.79
C ILE A 137 18.45 -3.66 -9.89
N ALA A 138 18.96 -4.48 -8.95
CA ALA A 138 20.05 -4.09 -8.05
C ALA A 138 21.31 -3.64 -8.81
N SER A 139 21.67 -4.36 -9.88
CA SER A 139 22.82 -4.00 -10.72
C SER A 139 22.59 -2.71 -11.52
N ALA A 140 21.36 -2.45 -11.95
CA ALA A 140 21.04 -1.30 -12.78
C ALA A 140 21.06 0.03 -12.01
N ILE A 141 20.76 0.02 -10.71
CA ILE A 141 20.78 1.22 -9.85
C ILE A 141 22.16 1.91 -9.85
N SER A 142 23.25 1.16 -10.07
CA SER A 142 24.61 1.69 -10.12
C SER A 142 25.05 2.17 -11.52
N LEU A 143 24.23 2.00 -12.55
CA LEU A 143 24.56 2.40 -13.92
C LEU A 143 24.29 3.89 -14.19
N PRO A 144 24.86 4.47 -15.25
CA PRO A 144 24.52 5.83 -15.68
C PRO A 144 23.03 5.98 -16.01
N GLU A 145 22.47 7.16 -15.77
CA GLU A 145 21.03 7.45 -15.90
C GLU A 145 20.44 7.07 -17.27
N THR A 146 21.17 7.34 -18.35
CA THR A 146 20.76 6.99 -19.72
C THR A 146 20.62 5.48 -19.92
N VAL A 147 21.44 4.69 -19.24
CA VAL A 147 21.39 3.23 -19.26
C VAL A 147 20.26 2.72 -18.38
N GLN A 148 20.00 3.37 -17.24
CA GLN A 148 18.89 3.03 -16.35
C GLN A 148 17.53 3.16 -17.05
N TRP A 149 17.31 4.22 -17.82
CA TRP A 149 16.09 4.39 -18.62
C TRP A 149 15.87 3.26 -19.62
N ARG A 150 16.93 2.89 -20.35
CA ARG A 150 16.87 1.77 -21.29
C ARG A 150 16.56 0.46 -20.57
N PHE A 151 17.18 0.26 -19.41
CA PHE A 151 16.99 -0.94 -18.59
C PHE A 151 15.55 -1.05 -18.05
N LEU A 152 14.98 0.05 -17.55
CA LEU A 152 13.58 0.13 -17.12
C LEU A 152 12.63 -0.29 -18.24
N TYR A 153 12.83 0.27 -19.45
CA TYR A 153 11.99 -0.08 -20.60
C TYR A 153 12.11 -1.58 -20.94
N GLN A 154 13.33 -2.10 -21.07
CA GLN A 154 13.57 -3.51 -21.42
C GLN A 154 12.99 -4.47 -20.38
N LEU A 155 13.27 -4.23 -19.10
CA LEU A 155 12.68 -5.03 -18.03
C LEU A 155 11.15 -5.00 -18.08
N SER A 156 10.54 -3.86 -18.48
CA SER A 156 9.07 -3.71 -18.38
C SER A 156 8.38 -4.55 -19.43
N VAL A 157 8.96 -4.59 -20.62
CA VAL A 157 8.55 -5.47 -21.71
C VAL A 157 8.75 -6.93 -21.32
N GLU A 158 9.91 -7.28 -20.76
CA GLU A 158 10.19 -8.65 -20.34
C GLU A 158 9.23 -9.12 -19.24
N TRP A 159 8.99 -8.29 -18.22
CA TRP A 159 8.02 -8.58 -17.16
C TRP A 159 6.62 -8.79 -17.72
N GLN A 160 6.15 -7.89 -18.60
CA GLN A 160 4.85 -8.04 -19.26
C GLN A 160 4.76 -9.31 -20.09
N GLN A 161 5.82 -9.71 -20.79
CA GLN A 161 5.87 -10.98 -21.51
C GLN A 161 5.77 -12.18 -20.56
N GLN A 162 6.46 -12.14 -19.41
CA GLN A 162 6.33 -13.17 -18.39
C GLN A 162 4.93 -13.21 -17.76
N LEU A 163 4.26 -12.05 -17.62
CA LEU A 163 2.87 -12.00 -17.16
C LEU A 163 1.90 -12.71 -18.13
N VAL A 164 2.14 -12.56 -19.43
CA VAL A 164 1.31 -13.20 -20.48
C VAL A 164 1.57 -14.70 -20.56
N LEU A 165 2.79 -15.15 -20.29
CA LEU A 165 3.21 -16.56 -20.39
C LEU A 165 3.06 -17.34 -19.07
N GLY A 166 3.00 -16.65 -17.94
CA GLY A 166 3.02 -17.25 -16.59
C GLY A 166 1.64 -17.71 -16.09
N LYS A 167 1.64 -18.72 -15.21
CA LYS A 167 0.45 -19.29 -14.56
C LYS A 167 0.22 -18.66 -13.18
N PHE A 168 -0.10 -17.37 -13.11
CA PHE A 168 -0.40 -16.74 -11.81
C PHE A 168 -1.68 -17.36 -11.22
N LEU A 169 -1.58 -17.94 -10.02
CA LEU A 169 -2.65 -18.74 -9.40
C LEU A 169 -3.89 -17.91 -9.03
N LEU A 170 -5.04 -18.60 -9.10
CA LEU A 170 -6.36 -18.12 -8.71
C LEU A 170 -6.53 -18.16 -7.19
N PHE A 171 -7.06 -17.09 -6.60
CA PHE A 171 -7.66 -17.19 -5.26
C PHE A 171 -9.02 -17.90 -5.36
N PRO A 172 -9.35 -18.83 -4.45
CA PRO A 172 -10.72 -19.29 -4.28
C PRO A 172 -11.63 -18.09 -3.98
N ARG A 173 -12.78 -17.99 -4.66
CA ARG A 173 -13.75 -16.89 -4.54
C ARG A 173 -14.06 -16.50 -3.08
N GLN A 174 -14.09 -17.48 -2.19
CA GLN A 174 -14.36 -17.29 -0.77
C GLN A 174 -13.24 -16.50 -0.07
N ALA A 175 -11.98 -16.87 -0.31
CA ALA A 175 -10.81 -16.18 0.25
C ALA A 175 -10.62 -14.77 -0.35
N THR A 176 -10.90 -14.59 -1.65
CA THR A 176 -10.95 -13.26 -2.28
C THR A 176 -11.99 -12.37 -1.60
N ARG A 177 -13.18 -12.92 -1.32
CA ARG A 177 -14.26 -12.20 -0.66
C ARG A 177 -13.89 -11.80 0.76
N GLU A 178 -13.30 -12.68 1.55
CA GLU A 178 -12.89 -12.39 2.94
C GLU A 178 -11.78 -11.33 3.02
N LEU A 179 -10.80 -11.36 2.11
CA LEU A 179 -9.78 -10.32 1.98
C LEU A 179 -10.39 -8.98 1.56
N LEU A 180 -11.29 -8.98 0.58
CA LEU A 180 -12.04 -7.79 0.18
C LEU A 180 -12.87 -7.22 1.33
N GLU A 181 -13.58 -8.06 2.09
CA GLU A 181 -14.37 -7.64 3.24
C GLU A 181 -13.47 -7.08 4.35
N THR A 182 -12.30 -7.67 4.60
CA THR A 182 -11.33 -7.19 5.60
C THR A 182 -10.71 -5.86 5.17
N PHE A 183 -10.30 -5.75 3.90
CA PHE A 183 -9.79 -4.51 3.34
C PHE A 183 -10.85 -3.41 3.35
N MET A 184 -12.07 -3.72 2.91
CA MET A 184 -13.19 -2.77 2.93
C MET A 184 -13.52 -2.33 4.36
N LYS A 185 -13.55 -3.24 5.33
CA LYS A 185 -13.74 -2.90 6.76
C LYS A 185 -12.60 -2.00 7.24
N GLY A 186 -11.34 -2.35 6.98
CA GLY A 186 -10.19 -1.53 7.36
C GLY A 186 -10.19 -0.14 6.70
N TYR A 187 -10.51 -0.08 5.42
CA TYR A 187 -10.60 1.16 4.64
C TYR A 187 -11.76 2.05 5.09
N GLN A 188 -12.94 1.46 5.30
CA GLN A 188 -14.11 2.16 5.82
C GLN A 188 -13.87 2.64 7.24
N ASN A 189 -13.27 1.83 8.11
CA ASN A 189 -12.91 2.20 9.48
C ASN A 189 -11.91 3.36 9.49
N LYS A 190 -10.86 3.31 8.67
CA LYS A 190 -9.89 4.42 8.52
C LYS A 190 -10.56 5.68 7.99
N ARG A 191 -11.40 5.56 6.95
CA ARG A 191 -12.12 6.70 6.37
C ARG A 191 -13.12 7.33 7.34
N GLN A 192 -13.89 6.51 8.06
CA GLN A 192 -14.80 6.95 9.10
C GLN A 192 -14.02 7.59 10.26
N ARG A 193 -12.92 6.99 10.70
CA ARG A 193 -12.07 7.54 11.76
C ARG A 193 -11.46 8.89 11.36
N HIS A 194 -10.92 9.03 10.16
CA HIS A 194 -10.45 10.32 9.64
C HIS A 194 -11.56 11.37 9.52
N HIS A 195 -12.78 10.94 9.14
CA HIS A 195 -13.93 11.83 9.09
C HIS A 195 -14.35 12.30 10.49
N TRP A 196 -14.45 11.39 11.45
CA TRP A 196 -14.75 11.70 12.86
C TRP A 196 -13.67 12.57 13.49
N ASN A 197 -12.40 12.29 13.23
CA ASN A 197 -11.28 13.09 13.71
C ASN A 197 -11.30 14.49 13.10
N ALA A 198 -11.63 14.63 11.81
CA ALA A 198 -11.84 15.93 11.19
C ALA A 198 -12.97 16.75 11.84
N ILE A 199 -14.07 16.11 12.22
CA ILE A 199 -15.17 16.75 12.97
C ILE A 199 -14.72 17.13 14.38
N ARG A 200 -14.08 16.22 15.11
CA ARG A 200 -13.59 16.44 16.48
C ARG A 200 -12.59 17.60 16.54
N TRP A 201 -11.56 17.57 15.70
CA TRP A 201 -10.58 18.65 15.59
C TRP A 201 -11.20 19.95 15.09
N GLY A 202 -12.19 19.86 14.19
CA GLY A 202 -12.96 21.01 13.72
C GLY A 202 -13.77 21.68 14.82
N ALA A 203 -14.38 20.88 15.71
CA ALA A 203 -15.11 21.35 16.87
C ALA A 203 -14.18 22.06 17.86
N GLU A 204 -13.01 21.48 18.13
CA GLU A 204 -11.99 22.07 19.00
C GLU A 204 -11.44 23.39 18.44
N TYR A 205 -11.03 23.39 17.17
CA TYR A 205 -10.61 24.61 16.48
C TYR A 205 -11.70 25.69 16.53
N ASN A 206 -12.97 25.31 16.30
CA ASN A 206 -14.08 26.25 16.37
C ASN A 206 -14.29 26.82 17.78
N ARG A 207 -14.05 26.05 18.86
CA ARG A 207 -14.10 26.59 20.23
C ARG A 207 -13.05 27.68 20.44
N TYR A 208 -11.80 27.44 20.02
CA TYR A 208 -10.75 28.45 20.12
C TYR A 208 -11.05 29.69 19.28
N TYR A 209 -11.54 29.48 18.06
CA TYR A 209 -11.92 30.57 17.16
C TYR A 209 -13.04 31.44 17.77
N GLN A 210 -14.11 30.82 18.29
CA GLN A 210 -15.21 31.55 18.94
C GLN A 210 -14.76 32.27 20.22
N SER A 211 -13.87 31.66 21.02
CA SER A 211 -13.34 32.33 22.22
C SER A 211 -12.54 33.59 21.88
N TYR A 212 -11.77 33.58 20.78
CA TYR A 212 -11.05 34.77 20.34
C TYR A 212 -11.97 35.80 19.67
N LEU A 213 -13.01 35.39 18.96
CA LEU A 213 -14.03 36.34 18.49
C LEU A 213 -14.71 37.06 19.65
N ALA A 214 -15.08 36.33 20.71
CA ALA A 214 -15.71 36.91 21.91
C ALA A 214 -14.80 37.90 22.66
N GLN A 215 -13.47 37.75 22.53
CA GLN A 215 -12.47 38.68 23.08
C GLN A 215 -12.27 39.93 22.20
N GLY A 216 -13.04 40.11 21.13
CA GLY A 216 -13.01 41.29 20.26
C GLY A 216 -11.95 41.26 19.15
N TYR A 217 -11.34 40.10 18.87
CA TYR A 217 -10.41 39.99 17.75
C TYR A 217 -11.13 40.00 16.39
N THR A 218 -10.50 40.57 15.37
CA THR A 218 -10.98 40.49 13.99
C THR A 218 -10.97 39.05 13.48
N ASP A 219 -11.82 38.70 12.51
CA ASP A 219 -11.93 37.33 11.98
C ASP A 219 -10.57 36.73 11.59
N MET A 220 -9.74 37.48 10.86
CA MET A 220 -8.42 37.02 10.45
C MET A 220 -7.48 36.79 11.65
N ALA A 221 -7.51 37.68 12.65
CA ALA A 221 -6.69 37.54 13.85
C ALA A 221 -7.14 36.38 14.74
N ALA A 222 -8.47 36.19 14.89
CA ALA A 222 -9.06 35.08 15.64
C ALA A 222 -8.69 33.73 15.01
N ARG A 223 -8.78 33.59 13.67
CA ARG A 223 -8.35 32.37 12.96
C ARG A 223 -6.88 32.06 13.16
N GLY A 224 -6.03 33.10 13.11
CA GLY A 224 -4.59 32.97 13.34
C GLY A 224 -4.26 32.51 14.76
N LYS A 225 -4.90 33.09 15.78
CA LYS A 225 -4.72 32.71 17.18
C LYS A 225 -5.27 31.32 17.50
N ALA A 226 -6.46 31.00 17.01
CA ALA A 226 -7.06 29.68 17.16
C ALA A 226 -6.20 28.57 16.56
N ARG A 227 -5.60 28.81 15.38
CA ARG A 227 -4.66 27.86 14.77
C ARG A 227 -3.43 27.67 15.64
N ARG A 228 -2.82 28.75 16.14
CA ARG A 228 -1.63 28.65 17.01
C ARG A 228 -1.94 27.84 18.27
N GLN A 229 -3.07 28.13 18.92
CA GLN A 229 -3.51 27.39 20.10
C GLN A 229 -3.77 25.90 19.80
N PHE A 230 -4.39 25.60 18.66
CA PHE A 230 -4.59 24.22 18.21
C PHE A 230 -3.27 23.47 18.01
N VAL A 231 -2.28 24.11 17.38
CA VAL A 231 -0.94 23.54 17.17
C VAL A 231 -0.20 23.33 18.49
N THR A 232 -0.33 24.25 19.45
CA THR A 232 0.26 24.10 20.78
C THR A 232 -0.37 22.94 21.56
N SER A 233 -1.67 22.68 21.35
CA SER A 233 -2.41 21.61 22.03
C SER A 233 -2.15 20.22 21.41
N HIS A 234 -1.59 20.19 20.20
CA HIS A 234 -1.22 18.96 19.48
C HIS A 234 0.25 19.03 19.02
N PRO A 235 1.21 18.94 19.96
CA PRO A 235 2.62 18.93 19.61
C PRO A 235 2.94 17.75 18.70
N TYR A 236 3.71 18.01 17.64
CA TYR A 236 4.19 16.95 16.76
C TYR A 236 5.20 16.07 17.52
N PRO A 237 5.14 14.74 17.37
CA PRO A 237 6.05 13.83 18.06
C PRO A 237 7.49 14.14 17.66
N LYS A 238 8.38 14.20 18.65
CA LYS A 238 9.79 14.57 18.48
C LYS A 238 10.70 13.34 18.39
N THR A 239 10.20 12.17 18.79
CA THR A 239 10.97 10.92 18.82
C THR A 239 10.29 9.83 18.00
N ALA A 240 11.08 8.86 17.52
CA ALA A 240 10.56 7.70 16.80
C ALA A 240 9.65 6.82 17.68
N ALA A 241 9.90 6.79 19.00
CA ALA A 241 9.06 6.08 19.97
C ALA A 241 7.66 6.72 20.08
N GLU A 242 7.58 8.06 20.09
CA GLU A 242 6.29 8.78 20.09
C GLU A 242 5.51 8.57 18.78
N LEU A 243 6.19 8.35 17.65
CA LEU A 243 5.56 8.04 16.36
C LEU A 243 5.01 6.60 16.26
N LEU A 244 5.46 5.70 17.13
CA LEU A 244 5.02 4.30 17.21
C LEU A 244 3.84 4.11 18.17
N GLU A 245 3.59 5.07 19.06
CA GLU A 245 2.30 5.14 19.75
C GLU A 245 1.21 5.43 18.70
N ASP A 246 0.17 4.59 18.65
CA ASP A 246 -0.92 4.61 17.65
C ASP A 246 -1.85 5.86 17.81
N GLN A 247 -1.28 7.01 18.17
CA GLN A 247 -1.93 8.30 18.28
C GLN A 247 -1.97 8.98 16.90
N GLU A 248 -3.18 9.26 16.40
CA GLU A 248 -3.36 10.00 15.16
C GLU A 248 -3.08 11.51 15.38
N TYR A 249 -2.14 12.06 14.62
CA TYR A 249 -1.76 13.48 14.70
C TYR A 249 -2.53 14.36 13.71
N PRO A 250 -3.13 15.48 14.14
CA PRO A 250 -3.83 16.38 13.23
C PRO A 250 -2.86 17.16 12.34
N GLY A 251 -3.29 17.47 11.12
CA GLY A 251 -2.60 18.38 10.24
C GLY A 251 -2.62 19.80 10.79
N THR A 252 -1.45 20.45 10.86
CA THR A 252 -1.29 21.77 11.50
C THR A 252 -1.34 22.96 10.52
N THR A 253 -1.56 22.70 9.22
CA THR A 253 -1.58 23.73 8.17
C THR A 253 -2.88 24.53 8.19
N ALA A 254 -2.88 25.74 7.61
CA ALA A 254 -4.09 26.53 7.46
C ALA A 254 -5.15 25.82 6.58
N ALA A 255 -4.70 25.04 5.57
CA ALA A 255 -5.57 24.22 4.76
C ALA A 255 -6.23 23.10 5.57
N ALA A 256 -5.50 22.45 6.47
CA ALA A 256 -6.05 21.44 7.37
C ALA A 256 -7.11 22.04 8.31
N MET A 257 -6.84 23.20 8.92
CA MET A 257 -7.81 23.89 9.79
C MET A 257 -9.11 24.21 9.04
N ARG A 258 -9.02 24.72 7.80
CA ARG A 258 -10.19 24.97 6.96
C ARG A 258 -11.00 23.71 6.68
N ARG A 259 -10.34 22.59 6.39
CA ARG A 259 -10.99 21.29 6.15
C ARG A 259 -11.73 20.80 7.40
N TYR A 260 -11.07 20.83 8.56
CA TYR A 260 -11.67 20.41 9.83
C TYR A 260 -12.86 21.30 10.21
N HIS A 261 -12.69 22.62 10.12
CA HIS A 261 -13.75 23.57 10.42
C HIS A 261 -14.97 23.38 9.51
N THR A 262 -14.75 23.17 8.21
CA THR A 262 -15.82 22.89 7.24
C THR A 262 -16.53 21.58 7.56
N ALA A 263 -15.80 20.51 7.88
CA ALA A 263 -16.37 19.22 8.26
C ALA A 263 -17.25 19.33 9.53
N PHE A 264 -16.77 20.06 10.54
CA PHE A 264 -17.54 20.32 11.75
C PHE A 264 -18.81 21.14 11.49
N LEU A 265 -18.73 22.22 10.69
CA LEU A 265 -19.90 23.04 10.37
C LEU A 265 -20.93 22.26 9.54
N ALA A 266 -20.49 21.40 8.63
CA ALA A 266 -21.35 20.48 7.89
C ALA A 266 -22.05 19.49 8.83
N ALA A 267 -21.31 18.85 9.74
CA ALA A 267 -21.90 17.95 10.75
C ALA A 267 -22.89 18.68 11.67
N LYS A 268 -22.54 19.88 12.14
CA LYS A 268 -23.39 20.72 13.00
C LYS A 268 -24.70 21.16 12.31
N SER A 269 -24.64 21.45 11.01
CA SER A 269 -25.83 21.85 10.23
C SER A 269 -26.72 20.68 9.84
N SER A 270 -26.21 19.44 9.85
CA SER A 270 -26.97 18.23 9.52
C SER A 270 -27.86 17.67 10.65
N SER A 271 -27.91 18.30 11.82
CA SER A 271 -28.79 17.95 12.94
C SER A 271 -28.83 16.47 13.36
N ASP A 272 -27.73 15.72 13.22
CA ASP A 272 -27.68 14.28 13.57
C ASP A 272 -26.52 13.92 14.52
N VAL A 273 -25.97 14.90 15.25
CA VAL A 273 -25.01 14.63 16.33
C VAL A 273 -25.50 15.31 17.61
N THR A 274 -26.23 14.55 18.43
CA THR A 274 -26.41 14.88 19.85
C THR A 274 -25.02 15.00 20.49
N GLU A 275 -24.83 16.05 21.31
CA GLU A 275 -23.57 16.42 21.98
C GLU A 275 -22.90 15.30 22.80
N GLU A 276 -23.57 14.17 22.98
CA GLU A 276 -23.15 13.01 23.76
C GLU A 276 -22.05 12.18 23.09
N LEU A 277 -21.95 12.19 21.75
CA LEU A 277 -20.91 11.45 21.00
C LEU A 277 -19.54 12.17 20.96
N ILE A 278 -19.47 13.43 21.40
CA ILE A 278 -18.25 14.25 21.34
C ILE A 278 -17.42 14.15 22.64
N ARG A 279 -17.91 13.44 23.66
CA ARG A 279 -17.28 13.34 25.01
C ARG A 279 -16.69 11.96 25.37
N LYS A 280 -16.72 10.96 24.48
CA LYS A 280 -15.96 9.71 24.64
C LYS A 280 -14.82 9.65 23.64
#